data_AF-S7WSS4-F1
#
_entry.id   AF-S7WSS4-F1
#
_cell.length_a   1.000
_cell.length_b   1.000
_cell.length_c   1.000
_cell.angle_alpha   90.00
_cell.angle_beta   90.00
_cell.angle_gamma   90.00
#
_symmetry.space_group_name_H-M   'P 1'
#
loop_
_entity.id
_entity.type
_entity.pdbx_description
1 polymer ?
#
loop_
_entity_poly.entity_id
_entity_poly.type
_entity_poly.pdbx_seq_one_letter_code
_entity_poly.pdbx_strand_id
1 'polypeptide(L)'
;MAVLKYGTVENLPFPQVDPDLDEEALEHLVNLYFKKVIVYKPAAIHIMGELTFCLALVSKLTKTGLPCLASTTHRISEVLPNGSKVSKFEFVRFRQYKL
;
A
#
# COMPACT_ATOMS: atom_id res chain seq x y z
N MET A 1 -10.98 -6.84 -11.85
CA MET A 1 -11.46 -5.52 -11.34
C MET A 1 -10.46 -4.39 -11.58
N ALA A 2 -9.20 -4.51 -11.14
CA ALA A 2 -8.18 -3.47 -11.40
C ALA A 2 -7.85 -3.31 -12.90
N VAL A 3 -7.50 -4.41 -13.59
CA VAL A 3 -7.19 -4.42 -15.04
C VAL A 3 -8.32 -3.82 -15.88
N LEU A 4 -9.58 -4.17 -15.58
CA LEU A 4 -10.75 -3.64 -16.29
C LEU A 4 -10.88 -2.11 -16.17
N LYS A 5 -10.43 -1.53 -15.06
CA LYS A 5 -10.55 -0.09 -14.79
C LYS A 5 -9.31 0.70 -15.17
N TYR A 6 -8.13 0.12 -15.03
CA TYR A 6 -6.84 0.81 -15.16
C TYR A 6 -5.98 0.29 -16.32
N GLY A 7 -6.45 -0.71 -17.07
CA GLY A 7 -5.70 -1.33 -18.16
C GLY A 7 -4.69 -2.34 -17.62
N THR A 8 -3.40 -2.01 -17.68
CA THR A 8 -2.34 -2.88 -17.16
C THR A 8 -2.13 -2.66 -15.66
N VAL A 9 -1.60 -3.69 -14.99
CA VAL A 9 -1.25 -3.62 -13.57
C VAL A 9 0.17 -4.14 -13.42
N GLU A 10 1.07 -3.25 -13.02
CA GLU A 10 2.44 -3.60 -12.64
C GLU A 10 2.49 -3.84 -11.13
N ASN A 11 3.03 -4.99 -10.72
CA ASN A 11 3.13 -5.36 -9.32
C ASN A 11 4.53 -5.07 -8.79
N LEU A 12 4.64 -4.12 -7.85
CA LEU A 12 5.87 -3.87 -7.10
C LEU A 12 5.74 -4.51 -5.72
N PRO A 13 6.62 -5.45 -5.33
CA PRO A 13 6.59 -6.02 -3.99
C PRO A 13 6.64 -4.95 -2.89
N PHE A 14 5.71 -5.04 -1.95
CA PHE A 14 5.72 -4.18 -0.77
C PHE A 14 7.02 -4.44 0.03
N PRO A 15 7.73 -3.40 0.49
CA PRO A 15 8.98 -3.61 1.21
C PRO A 15 8.73 -4.33 2.53
N GLN A 16 9.69 -5.14 2.95
CA GLN A 16 9.80 -5.50 4.35
C GLN A 16 10.27 -4.26 5.11
N VAL A 17 9.40 -3.72 5.96
CA VAL A 17 9.71 -2.59 6.84
C VAL A 17 10.07 -3.21 8.19
N ASP A 18 11.34 -3.06 8.58
CA ASP A 18 11.83 -3.52 9.87
C ASP A 18 11.23 -2.66 10.99
N PRO A 19 10.60 -3.25 12.03
CA PRO A 19 10.01 -2.50 13.14
C PRO A 19 11.02 -1.68 13.95
N ASP A 20 12.32 -1.97 13.87
CA ASP A 20 13.37 -1.22 14.56
C ASP A 20 13.93 -0.06 13.70
N LEU A 21 13.39 0.17 12.49
CA LEU A 21 13.74 1.35 11.68
C LEU A 21 13.35 2.64 12.39
N ASP A 22 14.31 3.56 12.48
CA ASP A 22 14.04 4.94 12.85
C ASP A 22 13.38 5.73 11.69
N GLU A 23 12.98 6.96 11.99
CA GLU A 23 12.27 7.82 11.06
C GLU A 23 13.13 8.21 9.83
N GLU A 24 14.45 8.36 9.99
CA GLU A 24 15.35 8.74 8.89
C GLU A 24 15.53 7.58 7.91
N ALA A 25 15.77 6.37 8.43
CA ALA A 25 15.90 5.17 7.63
C ALA A 25 14.58 4.80 6.94
N LEU A 26 13.43 4.98 7.62
CA LEU A 26 12.11 4.85 7.00
C LEU A 26 11.93 5.85 5.86
N GLU A 27 12.29 7.12 6.07
CA GLU A 27 12.20 8.18 5.06
C GLU A 27 13.11 7.87 3.84
N HIS A 28 14.30 7.30 4.05
CA HIS A 28 15.15 6.81 2.97
C HIS A 28 14.47 5.70 2.15
N LEU A 29 13.86 4.72 2.82
CA LEU A 29 13.12 3.64 2.18
C LEU A 29 11.92 4.17 1.38
N VAL A 30 11.18 5.13 1.93
CA VAL A 30 10.08 5.81 1.24
C VAL A 30 10.57 6.53 -0.01
N ASN A 31 11.70 7.25 0.07
CA ASN A 31 12.30 7.94 -1.08
C ASN A 31 12.74 6.97 -2.19
N LEU A 32 13.29 5.82 -1.82
CA LEU A 32 13.65 4.76 -2.77
C LEU A 32 12.40 4.27 -3.52
N TYR A 33 11.31 3.99 -2.80
CA TYR A 33 10.07 3.51 -3.40
C TYR A 33 9.34 4.57 -4.22
N PHE A 34 9.34 5.83 -3.78
CA PHE A 34 8.83 6.95 -4.56
C PHE A 34 9.48 7.01 -5.95
N LYS A 35 10.82 6.94 -6.02
CA LYS A 35 11.57 6.92 -7.28
C LYS A 35 11.23 5.70 -8.14
N LYS A 36 11.06 4.52 -7.52
CA LYS A 36 10.68 3.29 -8.22
C LYS A 36 9.30 3.42 -8.89
N VAL A 37 8.30 4.03 -8.24
CA VAL A 37 6.94 4.07 -8.79
C VAL A 37 6.71 5.22 -9.77
N ILE A 38 7.34 6.38 -9.55
CA ILE A 38 7.05 7.60 -10.34
C ILE A 38 7.49 7.46 -11.81
N VAL A 39 8.55 6.69 -12.07
CA VAL A 39 9.09 6.48 -13.42
C VAL A 39 8.11 5.77 -14.36
N TYR A 40 7.18 5.00 -13.82
CA TYR A 40 6.15 4.30 -14.60
C TYR A 40 5.02 5.22 -15.06
N LYS A 41 4.92 6.45 -14.53
CA LYS A 41 3.84 7.41 -14.81
C LYS A 41 2.43 6.77 -14.77
N PRO A 42 2.08 6.05 -13.69
CA PRO A 42 0.83 5.29 -13.64
C PRO A 42 -0.39 6.22 -13.54
N ALA A 43 -1.55 5.76 -14.01
CA ALA A 43 -2.81 6.49 -13.84
C ALA A 43 -3.30 6.52 -12.38
N ALA A 44 -2.91 5.53 -11.58
CA ALA A 44 -3.20 5.43 -10.15
C ALA A 44 -2.20 4.46 -9.48
N ILE A 45 -1.99 4.60 -8.18
CA ILE A 45 -1.11 3.72 -7.40
C ILE A 45 -1.92 3.09 -6.28
N HIS A 46 -1.94 1.76 -6.20
CA HIS A 46 -2.52 1.04 -5.05
C HIS A 46 -1.43 0.81 -4.00
N ILE A 47 -1.66 1.23 -2.76
CA ILE A 47 -0.68 1.16 -1.67
C ILE A 47 -1.39 0.64 -0.41
N MET A 48 -0.92 -0.49 0.12
CA MET A 48 -1.40 -1.11 1.36
C MET A 48 -0.25 -1.93 1.97
N GLY A 49 -0.14 -1.95 3.29
CA GLY A 49 0.89 -2.69 4.00
C GLY A 49 1.18 -2.06 5.37
N GLU A 50 2.46 -1.89 5.70
CA GLU A 50 2.90 -1.22 6.93
C GLU A 50 2.44 0.25 6.96
N LEU A 51 1.86 0.66 8.09
CA LEU A 51 1.09 1.89 8.22
C LEU A 51 1.95 3.15 8.04
N THR A 52 3.11 3.21 8.68
CA THR A 52 3.96 4.42 8.68
C THR A 52 4.60 4.64 7.31
N PHE A 53 5.10 3.58 6.68
CA PHE A 53 5.59 3.59 5.31
C PHE A 53 4.48 4.00 4.33
N CYS A 54 3.28 3.41 4.43
CA CYS A 54 2.16 3.76 3.56
C CYS A 54 1.78 5.23 3.70
N LEU A 55 1.65 5.74 4.92
CA LEU A 55 1.30 7.14 5.16
C LEU A 55 2.34 8.08 4.56
N ALA A 56 3.63 7.83 4.80
CA ALA A 56 4.72 8.66 4.29
C ALA A 56 4.79 8.66 2.75
N LEU A 57 4.69 7.47 2.13
CA LEU A 57 4.74 7.34 0.68
C LEU A 57 3.51 7.95 0.00
N VAL A 58 2.30 7.69 0.51
CA VAL A 58 1.06 8.29 -0.01
C VAL A 58 1.13 9.81 0.10
N SER A 59 1.57 10.35 1.24
CA SER A 59 1.71 11.81 1.44
C SER A 59 2.66 12.48 0.44
N LYS A 60 3.66 11.75 -0.07
CA LYS A 60 4.56 12.24 -1.13
C LYS A 60 3.95 12.13 -2.51
N LEU A 61 3.34 11.00 -2.83
CA LEU A 61 2.78 10.75 -4.15
C LEU A 61 1.54 11.61 -4.43
N THR A 62 0.71 11.89 -3.43
CA THR A 62 -0.46 12.76 -3.63
C THR A 62 -0.06 14.19 -4.03
N LYS A 63 1.10 14.67 -3.57
CA LYS A 63 1.66 15.98 -3.97
C LYS A 63 2.07 16.04 -5.44
N THR A 64 2.27 14.90 -6.11
CA THR A 64 2.54 14.87 -7.56
C THR A 64 1.26 14.86 -8.41
N GLY A 65 0.09 14.94 -7.78
CA GLY A 65 -1.21 14.82 -8.44
C GLY A 65 -1.60 13.38 -8.81
N LEU A 66 -0.79 12.38 -8.43
CA LEU A 66 -1.09 10.98 -8.72
C LEU A 66 -2.09 10.41 -7.70
N PRO A 67 -3.23 9.84 -8.15
CA PRO A 67 -4.19 9.23 -7.24
C PRO A 67 -3.61 7.99 -6.56
N CYS A 68 -3.58 8.01 -5.23
CA CYS A 68 -3.25 6.83 -4.42
C CYS A 68 -4.53 6.15 -3.91
N LEU A 69 -4.56 4.82 -3.95
CA LEU A 69 -5.73 3.99 -3.66
C LEU A 69 -5.41 2.99 -2.55
N ALA A 70 -6.32 2.84 -1.59
CA ALA A 70 -6.38 1.75 -0.64
C ALA A 70 -7.31 0.65 -1.16
N SER A 71 -7.05 -0.62 -0.80
CA SER A 71 -8.07 -1.67 -0.91
C SER A 71 -8.89 -1.72 0.37
N THR A 72 -10.22 -1.75 0.24
CA THR A 72 -11.12 -1.96 1.37
C THR A 72 -11.58 -3.41 1.39
N THR A 73 -11.50 -4.06 2.54
CA THR A 73 -11.79 -5.49 2.68
C THR A 73 -12.72 -5.75 3.86
N HIS A 74 -13.60 -6.76 3.77
CA HIS A 74 -14.12 -7.39 4.98
C HIS A 74 -13.00 -8.22 5.62
N ARG A 75 -12.77 -8.02 6.93
CA ARG A 75 -11.78 -8.79 7.69
C ARG A 75 -12.51 -9.78 8.58
N ILE A 76 -12.32 -11.05 8.31
CA ILE A 76 -12.84 -12.14 9.12
C ILE A 76 -11.65 -12.70 9.91
N SER A 77 -11.78 -12.74 11.23
CA SER A 77 -10.72 -13.21 12.12
C SER A 77 -11.22 -14.41 12.90
N GLU A 78 -10.46 -15.50 12.83
CA GLU A 78 -10.75 -16.74 13.53
C GLU A 78 -9.58 -17.08 14.44
N VAL A 79 -9.88 -17.44 15.69
CA VAL A 79 -8.90 -17.95 16.64
C VAL A 79 -9.00 -19.48 16.61
N LEU A 80 -7.90 -20.13 16.27
CA LEU A 80 -7.82 -21.58 16.19
C LEU A 80 -7.63 -22.18 17.59
N PRO A 81 -7.96 -23.48 17.80
CA PRO A 81 -7.82 -24.15 19.10
C PRO A 81 -6.39 -24.12 19.68
N ASN A 82 -5.37 -23.97 18.84
CA ASN A 82 -3.97 -23.82 19.25
C ASN A 82 -3.58 -22.39 19.66
N GLY A 83 -4.54 -21.46 19.74
CA GLY A 83 -4.32 -20.06 20.08
C GLY A 83 -3.82 -19.18 18.94
N SER A 84 -3.51 -19.74 17.77
CA SER A 84 -3.13 -18.95 16.60
C SER A 84 -4.35 -18.26 15.98
N LYS A 85 -4.11 -17.14 15.28
CA LYS A 85 -5.16 -16.34 14.65
C LYS A 85 -5.00 -16.35 13.14
N VAL A 86 -6.05 -16.76 12.44
CA VAL A 86 -6.15 -16.62 10.98
C VAL A 86 -6.97 -15.38 10.66
N SER A 87 -6.50 -14.58 9.72
CA SER A 87 -7.25 -13.44 9.19
C SER A 87 -7.48 -13.63 7.70
N LYS A 88 -8.75 -13.70 7.30
CA LYS A 88 -9.18 -13.70 5.91
C LYS A 88 -9.61 -12.29 5.51
N PHE A 89 -9.18 -11.86 4.33
CA PHE A 89 -9.51 -10.55 3.78
C PHE A 89 -10.29 -10.73 2.48
N GLU A 90 -11.52 -10.25 2.45
CA GLU A 90 -12.39 -10.30 1.28
C GLU A 90 -12.44 -8.91 0.65
N PHE A 91 -11.88 -8.77 -0.55
CA PHE A 91 -11.81 -7.49 -1.27
C PHE A 91 -13.21 -6.97 -1.62
N VAL A 92 -13.45 -5.69 -1.35
CA VAL A 92 -14.70 -5.00 -1.69
C VAL A 92 -14.48 -4.03 -2.84
N ARG A 93 -13.60 -3.03 -2.65
CA ARG A 93 -13.34 -1.98 -3.64
C ARG A 93 -12.03 -1.25 -3.36
N PHE A 94 -11.64 -0.42 -4.32
CA PHE A 94 -10.63 0.61 -4.10
C PHE A 94 -11.26 1.89 -3.55
N ARG A 95 -10.53 2.58 -2.68
CA ARG A 95 -10.88 3.90 -2.14
C ARG A 95 -9.67 4.81 -2.27
N GLN A 96 -9.87 6.00 -2.82
CA GLN A 96 -8.79 6.99 -2.93
C GLN A 96 -8.44 7.56 -1.55
N TYR A 97 -7.15 7.69 -1.26
CA TYR A 97 -6.66 8.46 -0.12
C TYR A 97 -6.94 9.95 -0.35
N LYS A 98 -7.48 10.62 0.68
CA LYS A 98 -7.68 12.08 0.68
C LYS A 98 -6.73 12.66 1.73
N LEU A 99 -5.53 13.03 1.30
CA LEU A 99 -4.51 13.72 2.09
C LEU A 99 -4.26 15.11 1.51
#